data_AF-A0A9Q2QPN4-F1
#
_entry.id   AF-A0A9Q2QPN4-F1
#
_cell.length_a   1.000
_cell.length_b   1.000
_cell.length_c   1.000
_cell.angle_alpha   90.00
_cell.angle_beta   90.00
_cell.angle_gamma   90.00
#
_symmetry.space_group_name_H-M   'P 1'
#
loop_
_entity.id
_entity.type
_entity.pdbx_description
1 polymer ?
#
loop_
_entity_poly.entity_id
_entity_poly.type
_entity_poly.pdbx_seq_one_letter_code
_entity_poly.pdbx_strand_id
1 'polypeptide(L)' 'QQEAINGRIPAGRMGTPEEIAAACLYLAAPESAYVTGQTIHVNGGMIMI' A
#
# COMPACT_ATOMS: atom_id res chain seq x y z
N GLN A 1 -19.53 10.94 -1.38
CA GLN A 1 -18.16 11.13 -0.84
C GLN A 1 -17.22 10.02 -1.28
N GLN A 2 -17.63 8.75 -1.20
CA GLN A 2 -16.78 7.60 -1.58
C GLN A 2 -16.30 7.63 -3.04
N GLU A 3 -17.14 8.00 -4.00
CA GLU A 3 -16.75 8.13 -5.41
C GLU A 3 -15.68 9.19 -5.64
N ALA A 4 -15.78 10.34 -4.97
CA ALA A 4 -14.79 11.41 -5.07
C ALA A 4 -13.44 10.99 -4.46
N ILE A 5 -13.45 10.15 -3.43
CA ILE A 5 -12.23 9.58 -2.84
C ILE A 5 -11.63 8.55 -3.79
N ASN A 6 -12.44 7.61 -4.28
CA ASN A 6 -12.00 6.57 -5.21
C ASN A 6 -11.41 7.15 -6.49
N GLY A 7 -11.98 8.23 -7.03
CA GLY A 7 -11.44 8.93 -8.21
C GLY A 7 -10.06 9.57 -8.00
N ARG A 8 -9.62 9.75 -6.75
CA ARG A 8 -8.27 10.25 -6.40
C ARG A 8 -7.26 9.14 -6.14
N ILE A 9 -7.71 7.90 -6.05
CA ILE A 9 -6.85 6.73 -5.89
C ILE A 9 -6.63 6.15 -7.29
N PRO A 10 -5.40 6.08 -7.82
CA PRO A 10 -5.15 5.46 -9.13
C PRO A 10 -5.68 4.04 -9.27
N ALA A 11 -5.67 3.25 -8.20
CA ALA A 11 -6.30 1.92 -8.17
C ALA A 11 -7.85 1.94 -8.27
N GLY A 12 -8.48 3.12 -8.28
CA GLY A 12 -9.93 3.31 -8.45
C GLY A 12 -10.78 2.90 -7.25
N ARG A 13 -10.16 2.50 -6.14
CA ARG A 13 -10.86 2.06 -4.92
C ARG A 13 -10.03 2.26 -3.66
N MET A 14 -10.71 2.31 -2.53
CA MET A 14 -10.08 2.14 -1.22
C MET A 14 -9.44 0.74 -1.12
N GLY A 15 -8.31 0.68 -0.43
CA GLY A 15 -7.66 -0.57 -0.07
C GLY A 15 -8.43 -1.33 1.02
N THR A 16 -8.14 -2.61 1.18
CA THR A 16 -8.66 -3.43 2.27
C THR A 16 -7.58 -3.68 3.34
N PRO A 17 -7.96 -4.03 4.58
CA PRO A 17 -7.00 -4.40 5.62
C PRO A 17 -6.07 -5.55 5.21
N GLU A 18 -6.57 -6.49 4.42
CA GLU A 18 -5.81 -7.66 3.95
C GLU A 18 -4.67 -7.25 3.01
N GLU A 19 -4.83 -6.17 2.24
CA GLU A 19 -3.77 -5.65 1.37
C GLU A 19 -2.61 -5.04 2.18
N ILE A 20 -2.92 -4.43 3.33
CA ILE A 20 -1.90 -3.97 4.28
C ILE A 20 -1.22 -5.17 4.93
N ALA A 21 -1.99 -6.18 5.35
CA ALA A 21 -1.43 -7.40 5.93
C ALA A 21 -0.50 -8.14 4.95
N ALA A 22 -0.88 -8.21 3.66
CA ALA A 22 -0.05 -8.79 2.62
C ALA A 22 1.26 -8.01 2.41
N ALA A 23 1.22 -6.68 2.48
CA ALA A 23 2.43 -5.86 2.42
C ALA A 23 3.35 -6.07 3.64
N CYS A 24 2.78 -6.21 4.84
CA CYS A 24 3.54 -6.58 6.03
C CYS A 24 4.16 -7.98 5.90
N LEU A 25 3.41 -8.95 5.37
CA LEU A 25 3.91 -10.30 5.12
C LEU A 25 5.07 -10.29 4.12
N TYR A 26 4.95 -9.54 3.03
CA TYR A 26 6.02 -9.32 2.07
C TYR A 26 7.29 -8.74 2.74
N LEU A 27 7.13 -7.73 3.60
CA LEU A 27 8.26 -7.13 4.32
C LEU A 27 8.88 -8.06 5.37
N ALA A 28 8.09 -8.95 5.96
CA ALA A 28 8.57 -9.94 6.92
C ALA A 28 9.19 -11.18 6.26
N ALA A 29 9.05 -11.34 4.94
CA ALA A 29 9.57 -12.49 4.21
C ALA A 29 11.11 -12.51 4.19
N PRO A 30 11.76 -13.69 4.18
CA PRO A 30 13.22 -13.81 4.13
C PRO A 30 13.87 -13.06 2.97
N GLU A 31 13.19 -12.97 1.83
CA GLU A 31 13.63 -12.28 0.62
C GLU A 31 13.78 -10.76 0.85
N SER A 32 13.08 -10.20 1.83
CA SER A 32 13.13 -8.78 2.20
C SER A 32 14.25 -8.46 3.19
N ALA A 33 15.16 -9.40 3.51
CA ALA A 33 16.17 -9.25 4.56
C ALA A 33 17.11 -8.04 4.42
N TYR A 34 17.26 -7.48 3.21
CA TYR A 34 18.10 -6.29 2.98
C TYR A 34 17.29 -4.98 2.88
N VAL A 35 15.96 -5.04 3.04
CA VAL A 35 15.07 -3.88 3.00
C VAL A 35 14.91 -3.33 4.42
N THR A 36 15.61 -2.23 4.71
CA THR A 36 15.55 -1.56 6.01
C THR A 36 15.61 -0.04 5.86
N GLY A 37 15.05 0.68 6.83
CA GLY A 37 15.02 2.15 6.86
C GLY A 37 14.12 2.81 5.80
N GLN A 38 13.27 2.03 5.12
CA GLN A 38 12.40 2.53 4.06
C GLN A 38 10.99 2.83 4.57
N THR A 39 10.39 3.90 4.05
CA THR A 39 8.94 4.14 4.16
C THR A 39 8.27 3.66 2.88
N ILE A 40 7.42 2.64 2.98
CA ILE A 40 6.69 2.10 1.83
C ILE A 40 5.23 2.52 1.89
N HIS A 41 4.77 3.19 0.83
CA HIS A 41 3.37 3.61 0.69
C HIS A 41 2.53 2.49 0.09
N VAL A 42 1.63 1.92 0.90
CA VAL A 42 0.64 0.93 0.46
C VAL A 42 -0.73 1.61 0.39
N ASN A 43 -0.97 2.39 -0.65
CA ASN A 43 -2.10 3.34 -0.71
C ASN A 43 -2.83 3.38 -2.06
N GLY A 44 -2.68 2.36 -2.91
CA GLY A 44 -3.29 2.32 -4.24
C GLY A 44 -2.82 3.43 -5.19
N GLY A 45 -1.66 4.04 -4.92
CA GLY A 45 -1.06 5.13 -5.70
C GLY A 45 -1.54 6.53 -5.31
N MET A 46 -2.30 6.67 -4.22
CA MET A 46 -2.90 7.96 -3.82
C MET A 46 -1.84 9.04 -3.52
N ILE A 47 -0.66 8.65 -3.06
CA ILE A 47 0.49 9.53 -2.81
C ILE A 47 1.72 8.86 -3.40
N MET A 48 2.46 9.60 -4.22
CA MET A 48 3.76 9.23 -4.78
C MET A 48 4.72 10.40 -4.51
N ILE A 49 5.69 10.19 -3.61
CA ILE A 49 6.74 11.16 -3.24
C ILE A 49 8.12 10.57 -3.50
#